data_AF-A0A1M7QBD7-F1
#
_entry.id   AF-A0A1M7QBD7-F1
#
_cell.length_a   1.000
_cell.length_b   1.000
_cell.length_c   1.000
_cell.angle_alpha   90.00
_cell.angle_beta   90.00
_cell.angle_gamma   90.00
#
_symmetry.space_group_name_H-M   'P 1'
#
loop_
_entity.id
_entity.type
_entity.pdbx_description
1 polymer ?
#
loop_
_entity_poly.entity_id
_entity_poly.type
_entity_poly.pdbx_seq_one_letter_code
_entity_poly.pdbx_strand_id
1 'polypeptide(L)'
;MRTYPPFAILSLLAVLAACSRQEAPPLAAATAVPIVGAASAPHDAPGIAWRQAASDADVDAAFADAKSANKPVFVYWGAKWCPPCNQVKATLFNRQDFIERSRAFVPVYIDGDSPGAQKLGSRFAVRGYPTMVLFNPAGAEVTRLPGEVDAAQYTQVLTLGISAQRPVKAVLADARTGSAGLSANDWKLLAFYSWETDEQQVLPKAQSVAVLRQLAQGCPADQPETSQRLLLKALTAGDAAQVKATPADRERVLALLADPAAARAQMDVLTVSAADLVRVLSAPKTPARPQLLAAFDGALKGLQADATLSRADRLTALIARVDLARIDLAKDAPPALPEALLAEVREQSARADREITDGYERQAVITSAADMLEMAGLLDESDALLKANLAKSHSPYYLMLGLASNAKKRGDKAGALHWYEESFEKSEGPATRLQWGARYLAALVDLSPQDDARIERAAQQLFTEAAGQPGAFYERSGRSLQRASDKLLAWQRTPGQRAAVKRLQAQLDAACRQLPDGDSQRATCDALLKTPARKTT
;
A
#
# COMPACT_ATOMS: atom_id res chain seq x y z
N MET A 1 42.48 29.17 -52.01
CA MET A 1 42.57 30.34 -52.92
C MET A 1 41.52 31.37 -52.48
N ARG A 2 41.81 32.68 -52.62
CA ARG A 2 40.89 33.83 -52.88
C ARG A 2 39.50 33.91 -52.20
N THR A 3 39.01 35.03 -51.63
CA THR A 3 39.59 36.31 -51.12
C THR A 3 38.47 37.14 -50.42
N TYR A 4 38.79 37.93 -49.39
CA TYR A 4 38.01 39.09 -48.86
C TYR A 4 38.30 40.37 -49.69
N PRO A 5 37.78 41.62 -49.41
CA PRO A 5 36.83 42.13 -48.40
C PRO A 5 35.52 42.67 -49.08
N PRO A 6 34.93 43.91 -48.97
CA PRO A 6 35.25 45.20 -48.29
C PRO A 6 34.25 45.60 -47.16
N PHE A 7 33.78 46.87 -47.09
CA PHE A 7 33.01 47.51 -45.99
C PHE A 7 32.11 48.68 -46.48
N ALA A 8 31.07 49.02 -45.69
CA ALA A 8 30.51 50.36 -45.45
C ALA A 8 29.66 50.33 -44.14
N ILE A 9 29.66 51.23 -43.14
CA ILE A 9 30.26 52.57 -42.85
C ILE A 9 29.38 53.80 -43.19
N LEU A 10 29.20 54.68 -42.17
CA LEU A 10 28.52 55.99 -42.13
C LEU A 10 26.97 55.98 -42.26
N SER A 11 26.19 56.86 -41.61
CA SER A 11 26.55 58.13 -40.92
C SER A 11 25.99 58.25 -39.49
N LEU A 12 26.65 59.10 -38.68
CA LEU A 12 26.21 59.54 -37.35
C LEU A 12 25.41 60.85 -37.45
N LEU A 13 24.41 61.05 -36.58
CA LEU A 13 23.82 62.38 -36.32
C LEU A 13 23.40 62.46 -34.83
N ALA A 14 23.74 63.57 -34.17
CA ALA A 14 23.50 63.76 -32.75
C ALA A 14 23.02 65.19 -32.46
N VAL A 15 22.00 65.33 -31.61
CA VAL A 15 21.52 66.60 -31.03
C VAL A 15 21.20 66.34 -29.55
N LEU A 16 21.34 67.37 -28.72
CA LEU A 16 21.37 67.25 -27.25
C LEU A 16 19.99 67.21 -26.58
N ALA A 17 20.05 66.84 -25.30
CA ALA A 17 18.95 66.67 -24.35
C ALA A 17 18.06 67.91 -24.13
N ALA A 18 16.80 67.64 -23.77
CA ALA A 18 16.08 68.37 -22.74
C ALA A 18 15.12 67.40 -22.01
N CYS A 19 15.13 67.43 -20.67
CA CYS A 19 14.17 66.66 -19.86
C CYS A 19 13.05 67.58 -19.37
N SER A 20 11.80 67.23 -19.67
CA SER A 20 10.61 67.80 -19.03
C SER A 20 9.63 66.69 -18.68
N ARG A 21 9.18 66.66 -17.41
CA ARG A 21 8.16 65.71 -16.96
C ARG A 21 6.80 66.08 -17.55
N GLN A 22 5.99 65.07 -17.83
CA GLN A 22 4.55 65.23 -17.98
C GLN A 22 3.87 63.98 -17.39
N GLU A 23 2.84 64.20 -16.56
CA GLU A 23 2.25 63.15 -15.73
C GLU A 23 1.24 62.28 -16.51
N ALA A 24 1.16 61.01 -16.15
CA ALA A 24 0.19 60.08 -16.73
C ALA A 24 -1.20 60.27 -16.08
N PRO A 25 -2.30 60.18 -16.85
CA PRO A 25 -3.65 60.28 -16.31
C PRO A 25 -4.00 59.08 -15.40
N PRO A 26 -4.93 59.25 -14.44
CA PRO A 26 -5.22 58.26 -13.41
C PRO A 26 -5.90 56.99 -13.96
N LEU A 27 -5.61 55.84 -13.34
CA LEU A 27 -6.27 54.58 -13.64
C LEU A 27 -7.78 54.66 -13.33
N ALA A 28 -8.60 54.18 -14.26
CA ALA A 28 -9.96 53.78 -13.96
C ALA A 28 -9.94 52.53 -13.04
N ALA A 29 -10.82 52.50 -12.05
CA ALA A 29 -10.83 51.44 -11.05
C ALA A 29 -11.32 50.10 -11.65
N ALA A 30 -10.38 49.19 -11.95
CA ALA A 30 -10.71 47.79 -12.21
C ALA A 30 -11.24 47.14 -10.93
N THR A 31 -12.38 46.48 -11.00
CA THR A 31 -12.98 45.77 -9.86
C THR A 31 -12.05 44.64 -9.39
N ALA A 32 -11.66 44.67 -8.12
CA ALA A 32 -10.80 43.67 -7.53
C ALA A 32 -11.49 42.30 -7.49
N VAL A 33 -11.08 41.40 -8.39
CA VAL A 33 -11.34 39.96 -8.24
C VAL A 33 -10.56 39.49 -7.00
N PRO A 34 -11.19 38.79 -6.04
CA PRO A 34 -10.48 38.31 -4.87
C PRO A 34 -9.43 37.27 -5.29
N ILE A 35 -8.17 37.54 -4.98
CA ILE A 35 -7.08 36.58 -5.17
C ILE A 35 -7.27 35.47 -4.11
N VAL A 36 -7.93 34.38 -4.50
CA VAL A 36 -8.08 33.19 -3.65
C VAL A 36 -6.71 32.49 -3.57
N GLY A 37 -5.93 32.90 -2.57
CA GLY A 37 -4.62 32.36 -2.29
C GLY A 37 -4.67 30.96 -1.66
N ALA A 38 -4.75 29.92 -2.50
CA ALA A 38 -4.37 28.56 -2.13
C ALA A 38 -3.94 27.78 -3.37
N ALA A 39 -2.68 27.37 -3.45
CA ALA A 39 -2.26 26.37 -4.42
C ALA A 39 -2.76 25.00 -3.95
N SER A 40 -3.74 24.43 -4.64
CA SER A 40 -4.23 23.08 -4.38
C SER A 40 -3.09 22.07 -4.56
N ALA A 41 -2.79 21.29 -3.52
CA ALA A 41 -1.75 20.27 -3.58
C ALA A 41 -2.09 19.18 -4.64
N PRO A 42 -1.09 18.61 -5.34
CA PRO A 42 -1.32 17.75 -6.51
C PRO A 42 -1.66 16.30 -6.10
N HIS A 43 -2.69 16.11 -5.27
CA HIS A 43 -2.96 14.83 -4.59
C HIS A 43 -4.40 14.31 -4.71
N ASP A 44 -5.32 15.14 -5.19
CA ASP A 44 -6.74 14.82 -5.38
C ASP A 44 -7.01 14.39 -6.84
N ALA A 45 -7.70 13.27 -7.01
CA ALA A 45 -8.21 12.88 -8.33
C ALA A 45 -9.33 13.85 -8.74
N PRO A 46 -9.26 14.49 -9.93
CA PRO A 46 -10.18 15.58 -10.29
C PRO A 46 -11.65 15.17 -10.23
N GLY A 47 -12.44 15.88 -9.39
CA GLY A 47 -13.89 15.71 -9.29
C GLY A 47 -14.39 15.15 -7.96
N ILE A 48 -13.54 14.52 -7.14
CA ILE A 48 -13.89 14.10 -5.78
C ILE A 48 -13.64 15.26 -4.81
N ALA A 49 -14.63 15.61 -3.99
CA ALA A 49 -14.54 16.69 -3.01
C ALA A 49 -13.86 16.27 -1.69
N TRP A 50 -12.62 15.74 -1.79
CA TRP A 50 -11.87 15.18 -0.66
C TRP A 50 -11.70 16.17 0.49
N ARG A 51 -12.04 15.72 1.70
CA ARG A 51 -11.68 16.38 2.95
C ARG A 51 -10.37 15.77 3.47
N GLN A 52 -9.29 16.54 3.45
CA GLN A 52 -8.03 16.15 4.07
C GLN A 52 -8.20 16.14 5.60
N ALA A 53 -7.71 15.10 6.28
CA ALA A 53 -7.75 15.02 7.75
C ALA A 53 -6.42 14.48 8.31
N ALA A 54 -5.86 15.18 9.30
CA ALA A 54 -4.60 14.80 9.97
C ALA A 54 -4.74 14.69 11.50
N SER A 55 -5.79 15.27 12.07
CA SER A 55 -6.10 15.30 13.50
C SER A 55 -7.50 14.74 13.80
N ASP A 56 -7.76 14.43 15.07
CA ASP A 56 -9.11 14.05 15.53
C ASP A 56 -10.16 15.13 15.24
N ALA A 57 -9.78 16.41 15.30
CA ALA A 57 -10.70 17.53 15.07
C ALA A 57 -11.15 17.62 13.61
N ASP A 58 -10.26 17.35 12.64
CA ASP A 58 -10.63 17.32 11.21
C ASP A 58 -11.63 16.20 10.92
N VAL A 59 -11.40 15.03 11.54
CA VAL A 59 -12.28 13.87 11.46
C VAL A 59 -13.63 14.15 12.12
N ASP A 60 -13.63 14.72 13.33
CA ASP A 60 -14.86 15.03 14.08
C ASP A 60 -15.71 16.07 13.32
N ALA A 61 -15.09 17.08 12.71
CA ALA A 61 -15.77 18.05 11.85
C ALA A 61 -16.36 17.38 10.59
N ALA A 62 -15.63 16.48 9.93
CA ALA A 62 -16.14 15.75 8.77
C ALA A 62 -17.32 14.83 9.11
N PHE A 63 -17.28 14.16 10.27
CA PHE A 63 -18.39 13.32 10.75
C PHE A 63 -19.58 14.15 11.24
N ALA A 64 -19.36 15.32 11.85
CA ALA A 64 -20.42 16.24 12.25
C ALA A 64 -21.18 16.83 11.03
N ASP A 65 -20.46 17.22 9.98
CA ASP A 65 -21.04 17.66 8.71
C ASP A 65 -21.82 16.53 8.03
N ALA A 66 -21.26 15.31 7.98
CA ALA A 66 -21.91 14.15 7.39
C ALA A 66 -23.23 13.83 8.10
N LYS A 67 -23.23 13.84 9.44
CA LYS A 67 -24.43 13.70 10.28
C LYS A 67 -25.46 14.79 10.00
N SER A 68 -25.02 16.05 9.92
CA SER A 68 -25.89 17.21 9.65
C SER A 68 -26.49 17.19 8.24
N ALA A 69 -25.77 16.64 7.25
CA ALA A 69 -26.22 16.43 5.88
C ALA A 69 -26.97 15.09 5.66
N ASN A 70 -27.12 14.26 6.71
CA ASN A 70 -27.60 12.88 6.65
C ASN A 70 -26.90 12.01 5.58
N LYS A 71 -25.57 12.16 5.43
CA LYS A 71 -24.73 11.42 4.47
C LYS A 71 -23.82 10.39 5.17
N PRO A 72 -23.53 9.24 4.54
CA PRO A 72 -22.43 8.37 4.95
C PRO A 72 -21.08 9.11 4.91
N VAL A 73 -20.09 8.64 5.69
CA VAL A 73 -18.68 9.04 5.57
C VAL A 73 -17.91 7.93 4.88
N PHE A 74 -17.09 8.26 3.90
CA PHE A 74 -16.12 7.35 3.29
C PHE A 74 -14.72 7.77 3.72
N VAL A 75 -14.08 7.00 4.58
CA VAL A 75 -12.70 7.22 5.03
C VAL A 75 -11.76 6.40 4.16
N TYR A 76 -10.91 7.10 3.41
CA TYR A 76 -9.77 6.53 2.71
C TYR A 76 -8.50 6.78 3.54
N TRP A 77 -7.89 5.71 4.01
CA TRP A 77 -6.57 5.69 4.64
C TRP A 77 -5.54 5.24 3.60
N GLY A 78 -4.63 6.14 3.24
CA GLY A 78 -3.65 5.93 2.16
C GLY A 78 -2.29 6.54 2.50
N ALA A 79 -1.31 6.41 1.60
CA ALA A 79 -0.03 7.10 1.68
C ALA A 79 0.50 7.39 0.26
N LYS A 80 1.26 8.49 0.08
CA LYS A 80 1.71 8.91 -1.27
C LYS A 80 2.59 7.88 -1.97
N TRP A 81 3.51 7.23 -1.25
CA TRP A 81 4.44 6.25 -1.82
C TRP A 81 3.83 4.87 -2.09
N CYS A 82 2.67 4.56 -1.50
CA CYS A 82 2.08 3.22 -1.40
C CYS A 82 1.64 2.68 -2.78
N PRO A 83 2.25 1.60 -3.32
CA PRO A 83 1.92 1.09 -4.65
C PRO A 83 0.42 0.76 -4.87
N PRO A 84 -0.27 -0.03 -4.01
CA PRO A 84 -1.71 -0.30 -4.21
C PRO A 84 -2.58 0.94 -4.01
N CYS A 85 -2.16 1.90 -3.16
CA CYS A 85 -2.84 3.19 -3.03
C CYS A 85 -2.78 4.01 -4.33
N ASN A 86 -1.66 3.91 -5.05
CA ASN A 86 -1.49 4.57 -6.34
C ASN A 86 -2.25 3.83 -7.46
N GLN A 87 -2.34 2.49 -7.41
CA GLN A 87 -3.25 1.72 -8.27
C GLN A 87 -4.69 2.21 -8.10
N VAL A 88 -5.21 2.30 -6.87
CA VAL A 88 -6.56 2.84 -6.59
C VAL A 88 -6.75 4.26 -7.13
N LYS A 89 -5.75 5.14 -7.03
CA LYS A 89 -5.80 6.48 -7.63
C LYS A 89 -5.85 6.45 -9.16
N ALA A 90 -5.11 5.53 -9.79
CA ALA A 90 -5.00 5.38 -11.25
C ALA A 90 -6.13 4.58 -11.91
N THR A 91 -6.86 3.74 -11.17
CA THR A 91 -7.87 2.83 -11.74
C THR A 91 -9.29 3.05 -11.21
N LEU A 92 -9.47 3.66 -10.03
CA LEU A 92 -10.77 3.86 -9.39
C LEU A 92 -11.14 5.33 -9.24
N PHE A 93 -10.31 6.12 -8.54
CA PHE A 93 -10.68 7.49 -8.14
C PHE A 93 -10.73 8.50 -9.30
N ASN A 94 -10.14 8.17 -10.44
CA ASN A 94 -10.23 8.95 -11.69
C ASN A 94 -11.45 8.60 -12.56
N ARG A 95 -12.24 7.57 -12.19
CA ARG A 95 -13.42 7.15 -12.97
C ARG A 95 -14.63 8.04 -12.69
N GLN A 96 -15.36 8.41 -13.74
CA GLN A 96 -16.58 9.23 -13.61
C GLN A 96 -17.66 8.54 -12.77
N ASP A 97 -17.83 7.22 -12.86
CA ASP A 97 -18.81 6.48 -12.05
C ASP A 97 -18.45 6.40 -10.55
N PHE A 98 -17.17 6.59 -10.18
CA PHE A 98 -16.76 6.80 -8.79
C PHE A 98 -16.97 8.28 -8.38
N ILE A 99 -16.54 9.23 -9.22
CA ILE A 99 -16.69 10.68 -8.99
C ILE A 99 -18.16 11.06 -8.76
N GLU A 100 -19.08 10.54 -9.56
CA GLU A 100 -20.53 10.76 -9.39
C GLU A 100 -21.04 10.17 -8.07
N ARG A 101 -20.67 8.91 -7.75
CA ARG A 101 -21.06 8.24 -6.50
C ARG A 101 -20.50 8.93 -5.26
N SER A 102 -19.33 9.58 -5.37
CA SER A 102 -18.70 10.32 -4.26
C SER A 102 -19.57 11.46 -3.72
N ARG A 103 -20.51 11.98 -4.53
CA ARG A 103 -21.46 13.02 -4.13
C ARG A 103 -22.49 12.51 -3.11
N ALA A 104 -22.71 11.20 -3.01
CA ALA A 104 -23.65 10.60 -2.06
C ALA A 104 -23.13 10.54 -0.61
N PHE A 105 -21.81 10.65 -0.42
CA PHE A 105 -21.16 10.57 0.89
C PHE A 105 -20.27 11.80 1.17
N VAL A 106 -19.62 11.82 2.33
CA VAL A 106 -18.54 12.74 2.67
C VAL A 106 -17.20 11.99 2.51
N PRO A 107 -16.41 12.25 1.46
CA PRO A 107 -15.11 11.62 1.27
C PRO A 107 -14.05 12.28 2.15
N VAL A 108 -13.42 11.49 3.02
CA VAL A 108 -12.33 11.89 3.92
C VAL A 108 -11.07 11.15 3.52
N TYR A 109 -9.99 11.87 3.21
CA TYR A 109 -8.67 11.28 2.99
C TYR A 109 -7.80 11.55 4.22
N ILE A 110 -7.31 10.48 4.82
CA ILE A 110 -6.23 10.50 5.81
C ILE A 110 -4.99 9.94 5.12
N ASP A 111 -4.02 10.82 4.84
CA ASP A 111 -2.67 10.37 4.53
C ASP A 111 -2.03 9.89 5.83
N GLY A 112 -1.91 8.57 5.99
CA GLY A 112 -1.35 7.92 7.17
C GLY A 112 0.12 8.27 7.42
N ASP A 113 0.77 8.98 6.49
CA ASP A 113 2.11 9.53 6.66
C ASP A 113 2.15 10.98 7.15
N SER A 114 1.01 11.65 7.28
CA SER A 114 0.93 13.01 7.83
C SER A 114 1.29 13.07 9.33
N PRO A 115 1.78 14.22 9.84
CA PRO A 115 1.97 14.43 11.28
C PRO A 115 0.69 14.10 12.06
N GLY A 116 0.81 13.35 13.16
CA GLY A 116 -0.32 12.93 13.98
C GLY A 116 -1.17 11.77 13.43
N ALA A 117 -1.12 11.48 12.12
CA ALA A 117 -2.02 10.51 11.49
C ALA A 117 -1.92 9.08 12.07
N GLN A 118 -0.76 8.67 12.58
CA GLN A 118 -0.62 7.36 13.24
C GLN A 118 -1.52 7.18 14.48
N LYS A 119 -1.93 8.27 15.14
CA LYS A 119 -2.95 8.24 16.21
C LYS A 119 -4.35 7.93 15.65
N LEU A 120 -4.70 8.54 14.51
CA LEU A 120 -5.93 8.20 13.76
C LEU A 120 -5.92 6.74 13.28
N GLY A 121 -4.74 6.18 13.02
CA GLY A 121 -4.54 4.75 12.76
C GLY A 121 -5.12 3.85 13.85
N SER A 122 -4.87 4.16 15.13
CA SER A 122 -5.49 3.44 16.24
C SER A 122 -6.99 3.73 16.37
N ARG A 123 -7.44 4.97 16.14
CA ARG A 123 -8.87 5.35 16.20
C ARG A 123 -9.76 4.55 15.25
N PHE A 124 -9.28 4.28 14.03
CA PHE A 124 -10.02 3.52 13.01
C PHE A 124 -9.64 2.04 12.94
N ALA A 125 -8.73 1.57 13.80
CA ALA A 125 -8.13 0.24 13.72
C ALA A 125 -7.62 -0.08 12.30
N VAL A 126 -6.75 0.79 11.76
CA VAL A 126 -6.15 0.65 10.42
C VAL A 126 -4.63 0.56 10.51
N ARG A 127 -4.06 -0.45 9.83
CA ARG A 127 -2.60 -0.73 9.84
C ARG A 127 -2.01 -0.99 8.45
N GLY A 128 -2.84 -1.47 7.52
CA GLY A 128 -2.50 -1.67 6.11
C GLY A 128 -2.68 -0.39 5.29
N TYR A 129 -2.36 -0.49 3.99
CA TYR A 129 -2.56 0.55 3.00
C TYR A 129 -2.84 -0.10 1.63
N PRO A 130 -3.90 0.32 0.89
CA PRO A 130 -4.96 1.23 1.34
C PRO A 130 -5.80 0.61 2.46
N THR A 131 -6.64 1.41 3.12
CA THR A 131 -7.83 0.88 3.83
C THR A 131 -8.98 1.83 3.55
N MET A 132 -10.14 1.30 3.18
CA MET A 132 -11.30 2.09 2.76
C MET A 132 -12.51 1.66 3.58
N VAL A 133 -13.04 2.57 4.39
CA VAL A 133 -14.05 2.28 5.41
C VAL A 133 -15.25 3.19 5.21
N LEU A 134 -16.45 2.61 5.17
CA LEU A 134 -17.69 3.36 5.05
C LEU A 134 -18.42 3.38 6.40
N PHE A 135 -18.87 4.57 6.82
CA PHE A 135 -19.65 4.81 8.03
C PHE A 135 -21.02 5.37 7.68
N ASN A 136 -22.05 5.05 8.47
CA ASN A 136 -23.38 5.64 8.30
C ASN A 136 -23.42 7.10 8.82
N PRO A 137 -24.51 7.87 8.61
CA PRO A 137 -24.61 9.25 9.10
C PRO A 137 -24.56 9.41 10.63
N ALA A 138 -24.69 8.32 11.39
CA ALA A 138 -24.52 8.31 12.85
C ALA A 138 -23.06 8.05 13.28
N GLY A 139 -22.14 7.82 12.34
CA GLY A 139 -20.72 7.55 12.60
C GLY A 139 -20.38 6.10 12.92
N ALA A 140 -21.32 5.16 12.78
CA ALA A 140 -21.04 3.73 12.98
C ALA A 140 -20.46 3.09 11.71
N GLU A 141 -19.42 2.26 11.86
CA GLU A 141 -18.80 1.53 10.74
C GLU A 141 -19.82 0.58 10.10
N VAL A 142 -19.98 0.69 8.79
CA VAL A 142 -20.89 -0.14 7.98
C VAL A 142 -20.11 -1.30 7.36
N THR A 143 -19.03 -1.01 6.63
CA THR A 143 -18.24 -2.00 5.89
C THR A 143 -16.82 -1.51 5.58
N ARG A 144 -15.88 -2.45 5.40
CA ARG A 144 -14.53 -2.22 4.88
C ARG A 144 -14.47 -2.73 3.44
N LEU A 145 -14.09 -1.86 2.52
CA LEU A 145 -14.12 -2.09 1.08
C LEU A 145 -12.73 -2.55 0.59
N PRO A 146 -12.67 -3.55 -0.32
CA PRO A 146 -11.41 -4.18 -0.73
C PRO A 146 -10.63 -3.27 -1.69
N GLY A 147 -9.32 -3.14 -1.50
CA GLY A 147 -8.48 -2.23 -2.29
C GLY A 147 -8.05 -2.79 -3.65
N GLU A 148 -8.09 -4.11 -3.78
CA GLU A 148 -7.47 -4.90 -4.84
C GLU A 148 -8.48 -5.41 -5.88
N VAL A 149 -9.77 -5.10 -5.70
CA VAL A 149 -10.85 -5.54 -6.59
C VAL A 149 -10.92 -4.67 -7.86
N ASP A 150 -11.36 -5.27 -8.98
CA ASP A 150 -11.68 -4.54 -10.21
C ASP A 150 -12.56 -3.32 -9.88
N ALA A 151 -12.16 -2.14 -10.35
CA ALA A 151 -12.88 -0.89 -10.12
C ALA A 151 -14.36 -0.93 -10.54
N ALA A 152 -14.74 -1.76 -11.54
CA ALA A 152 -16.13 -1.99 -11.92
C ALA A 152 -16.92 -2.83 -10.90
N GLN A 153 -16.27 -3.74 -10.18
CA GLN A 153 -16.87 -4.44 -9.03
C GLN A 153 -16.83 -3.54 -7.78
N TYR A 154 -15.79 -2.73 -7.59
CA TYR A 154 -15.70 -1.78 -6.48
C TYR A 154 -16.91 -0.83 -6.46
N THR A 155 -17.25 -0.19 -7.59
CA THR A 155 -18.36 0.78 -7.61
C THR A 155 -19.72 0.13 -7.36
N GLN A 156 -19.89 -1.17 -7.64
CA GLN A 156 -21.05 -1.96 -7.18
C GLN A 156 -21.05 -2.11 -5.65
N VAL A 157 -19.97 -2.64 -5.06
CA VAL A 157 -19.90 -2.93 -3.61
C VAL A 157 -19.97 -1.65 -2.78
N LEU A 158 -19.36 -0.56 -3.25
CA LEU A 158 -19.53 0.79 -2.68
C LEU A 158 -21.01 1.22 -2.65
N THR A 159 -21.75 0.97 -3.73
CA THR A 159 -23.18 1.30 -3.82
C THR A 159 -24.03 0.44 -2.89
N LEU A 160 -23.69 -0.84 -2.73
CA LEU A 160 -24.31 -1.71 -1.72
C LEU A 160 -24.03 -1.17 -0.31
N GLY A 161 -22.79 -0.78 -0.02
CA GLY A 161 -22.40 -0.20 1.28
C GLY A 161 -23.12 1.12 1.59
N ILE A 162 -23.23 2.04 0.63
CA ILE A 162 -23.98 3.31 0.77
C ILE A 162 -25.47 3.04 1.08
N SER A 163 -26.00 1.94 0.54
CA SER A 163 -27.40 1.52 0.71
C SER A 163 -27.62 0.59 1.91
N ALA A 164 -26.56 0.20 2.63
CA ALA A 164 -26.62 -0.80 3.68
C ALA A 164 -27.17 -0.20 4.98
N GLN A 165 -28.31 -0.71 5.43
CA GLN A 165 -28.99 -0.26 6.65
C GLN A 165 -28.34 -0.79 7.94
N ARG A 166 -27.44 -1.78 7.83
CA ARG A 166 -26.88 -2.56 8.95
C ARG A 166 -25.35 -2.69 8.82
N PRO A 167 -24.58 -2.57 9.91
CA PRO A 167 -23.16 -2.92 9.91
C PRO A 167 -22.91 -4.39 9.55
N VAL A 168 -21.82 -4.66 8.83
CA VAL A 168 -21.36 -6.03 8.52
C VAL A 168 -21.20 -6.89 9.79
N LYS A 169 -20.89 -6.27 10.94
CA LYS A 169 -20.83 -6.96 12.24
C LYS A 169 -22.18 -7.55 12.68
N ALA A 170 -23.30 -6.87 12.38
CA ALA A 170 -24.65 -7.39 12.65
C ALA A 170 -25.05 -8.43 11.59
N VAL A 171 -24.78 -8.15 10.31
CA VAL A 171 -25.03 -9.10 9.20
C VAL A 171 -24.29 -10.43 9.42
N LEU A 172 -23.05 -10.40 9.92
CA LEU A 172 -22.28 -11.60 10.27
C LEU A 172 -22.89 -12.36 11.46
N ALA A 173 -23.40 -11.65 12.47
CA ALA A 173 -24.01 -12.29 13.64
C ALA A 173 -25.26 -13.09 13.23
N ASP A 174 -26.13 -12.48 12.43
CA ASP A 174 -27.29 -13.14 11.82
C ASP A 174 -26.82 -14.33 10.97
N ALA A 175 -25.93 -14.13 10.00
CA ALA A 175 -25.46 -15.18 9.08
C ALA A 175 -24.82 -16.40 9.78
N ARG A 176 -24.24 -16.22 10.99
CA ARG A 176 -23.69 -17.30 11.82
C ARG A 176 -24.74 -18.06 12.64
N THR A 177 -25.95 -17.51 12.80
CA THR A 177 -27.09 -18.12 13.51
C THR A 177 -28.15 -18.68 12.56
N GLY A 178 -28.29 -18.09 11.36
CA GLY A 178 -29.04 -18.66 10.24
C GLY A 178 -29.28 -17.62 9.12
N SER A 179 -29.46 -18.08 7.88
CA SER A 179 -29.63 -17.21 6.70
C SER A 179 -30.98 -16.46 6.63
N ALA A 180 -31.83 -16.57 7.66
CA ALA A 180 -33.18 -16.02 7.66
C ALA A 180 -33.17 -14.49 7.80
N GLY A 181 -33.83 -13.79 6.88
CA GLY A 181 -33.92 -12.32 6.88
C GLY A 181 -32.73 -11.59 6.24
N LEU A 182 -31.71 -12.30 5.74
CA LEU A 182 -30.61 -11.71 4.99
C LEU A 182 -30.92 -11.60 3.49
N SER A 183 -30.67 -10.44 2.91
CA SER A 183 -30.81 -10.20 1.47
C SER A 183 -29.58 -10.66 0.68
N ALA A 184 -29.70 -10.78 -0.65
CA ALA A 184 -28.55 -11.02 -1.51
C ALA A 184 -27.46 -9.94 -1.41
N ASN A 185 -27.85 -8.71 -1.06
CA ASN A 185 -26.90 -7.61 -0.85
C ASN A 185 -26.10 -7.79 0.45
N ASP A 186 -26.71 -8.33 1.51
CA ASP A 186 -26.03 -8.66 2.77
C ASP A 186 -24.98 -9.76 2.55
N TRP A 187 -25.33 -10.80 1.78
CA TRP A 187 -24.41 -11.86 1.39
C TRP A 187 -23.27 -11.35 0.50
N LYS A 188 -23.56 -10.48 -0.49
CA LYS A 188 -22.51 -9.85 -1.32
C LYS A 188 -21.62 -8.90 -0.51
N LEU A 189 -22.15 -8.19 0.49
CA LEU A 189 -21.33 -7.40 1.42
C LEU A 189 -20.40 -8.27 2.28
N LEU A 190 -20.86 -9.42 2.80
CA LEU A 190 -19.99 -10.38 3.49
C LEU A 190 -18.88 -10.95 2.59
N ALA A 191 -19.20 -11.25 1.33
CA ALA A 191 -18.25 -11.82 0.38
C ALA A 191 -17.17 -10.83 -0.08
N PHE A 192 -17.51 -9.54 -0.20
CA PHE A 192 -16.57 -8.49 -0.62
C PHE A 192 -15.99 -7.66 0.54
N TYR A 193 -16.37 -7.90 1.80
CA TYR A 193 -15.74 -7.26 2.96
C TYR A 193 -14.22 -7.52 2.97
N SER A 194 -13.42 -6.50 3.28
CA SER A 194 -11.96 -6.65 3.39
C SER A 194 -11.57 -7.31 4.71
N TRP A 195 -11.70 -8.63 4.77
CA TRP A 195 -11.25 -9.48 5.88
C TRP A 195 -9.75 -9.33 6.18
N GLU A 196 -8.97 -8.88 5.19
CA GLU A 196 -7.54 -8.59 5.29
C GLU A 196 -7.27 -7.33 6.13
N THR A 197 -8.19 -6.36 6.13
CA THR A 197 -8.10 -5.10 6.88
C THR A 197 -9.09 -5.01 8.06
N ASP A 198 -9.75 -6.11 8.42
CA ASP A 198 -10.65 -6.20 9.58
C ASP A 198 -9.95 -5.83 10.91
N GLU A 199 -8.65 -6.12 11.04
CA GLU A 199 -7.88 -5.94 12.28
C GLU A 199 -8.58 -6.55 13.53
N GLN A 200 -9.39 -7.59 13.32
CA GLN A 200 -10.21 -8.29 14.31
C GLN A 200 -11.37 -7.45 14.90
N GLN A 201 -11.84 -6.41 14.21
CA GLN A 201 -13.01 -5.63 14.60
C GLN A 201 -14.32 -6.45 14.51
N VAL A 202 -14.45 -7.28 13.48
CA VAL A 202 -15.62 -8.11 13.21
C VAL A 202 -15.35 -9.60 13.43
N LEU A 203 -14.16 -10.10 13.09
CA LEU A 203 -13.85 -11.54 13.11
C LEU A 203 -12.45 -11.84 13.70
N PRO A 204 -12.36 -12.42 14.92
CA PRO A 204 -11.08 -12.84 15.49
C PRO A 204 -10.31 -13.77 14.55
N LYS A 205 -9.00 -13.53 14.35
CA LYS A 205 -8.21 -14.19 13.30
C LYS A 205 -8.17 -15.72 13.46
N ALA A 206 -8.25 -16.23 14.70
CA ALA A 206 -8.33 -17.66 14.97
C ALA A 206 -9.66 -18.33 14.55
N GLN A 207 -10.71 -17.56 14.25
CA GLN A 207 -12.02 -18.05 13.78
C GLN A 207 -12.22 -17.89 12.27
N SER A 208 -11.31 -17.19 11.56
CA SER A 208 -11.53 -16.70 10.19
C SER A 208 -11.93 -17.81 9.21
N VAL A 209 -11.09 -18.84 9.07
CA VAL A 209 -11.27 -19.99 8.18
C VAL A 209 -12.59 -20.72 8.45
N ALA A 210 -12.93 -20.93 9.72
CA ALA A 210 -14.13 -21.67 10.12
C ALA A 210 -15.41 -20.88 9.81
N VAL A 211 -15.42 -19.57 10.12
CA VAL A 211 -16.58 -18.70 9.88
C VAL A 211 -16.76 -18.43 8.40
N LEU A 212 -15.70 -18.16 7.64
CA LEU A 212 -15.80 -17.95 6.18
C LEU A 212 -16.27 -19.22 5.46
N ARG A 213 -15.87 -20.43 5.93
CA ARG A 213 -16.46 -21.70 5.46
C ARG A 213 -17.94 -21.82 5.80
N GLN A 214 -18.35 -21.47 7.03
CA GLN A 214 -19.76 -21.46 7.43
C GLN A 214 -20.58 -20.53 6.51
N LEU A 215 -20.08 -19.33 6.21
CA LEU A 215 -20.73 -18.40 5.28
C LEU A 215 -20.80 -18.95 3.85
N ALA A 216 -19.72 -19.54 3.34
CA ALA A 216 -19.70 -20.15 2.00
C ALA A 216 -20.71 -21.30 1.84
N GLN A 217 -21.05 -21.97 2.95
CA GLN A 217 -22.04 -23.06 3.03
C GLN A 217 -23.47 -22.56 3.29
N GLY A 218 -23.64 -21.49 4.07
CA GLY A 218 -24.95 -20.88 4.38
C GLY A 218 -25.46 -19.88 3.34
N CYS A 219 -24.59 -19.46 2.41
CA CYS A 219 -24.93 -18.58 1.30
C CYS A 219 -25.98 -19.25 0.37
N PRO A 220 -27.08 -18.55 0.00
CA PRO A 220 -28.14 -19.10 -0.83
C PRO A 220 -27.67 -19.67 -2.18
N ALA A 221 -28.33 -20.74 -2.63
CA ALA A 221 -27.96 -21.49 -3.85
C ALA A 221 -28.16 -20.70 -5.16
N ASP A 222 -28.92 -19.61 -5.13
CA ASP A 222 -29.09 -18.66 -6.25
C ASP A 222 -27.93 -17.66 -6.37
N GLN A 223 -26.96 -17.69 -5.45
CA GLN A 223 -25.81 -16.77 -5.40
C GLN A 223 -24.45 -17.51 -5.50
N PRO A 224 -24.18 -18.25 -6.60
CA PRO A 224 -22.96 -19.04 -6.74
C PRO A 224 -21.68 -18.20 -6.71
N GLU A 225 -21.64 -17.01 -7.33
CA GLU A 225 -20.50 -16.06 -7.27
C GLU A 225 -20.13 -15.72 -5.82
N THR A 226 -21.15 -15.46 -4.99
CA THR A 226 -21.01 -15.07 -3.58
C THR A 226 -20.50 -16.24 -2.73
N SER A 227 -21.06 -17.45 -2.91
CA SER A 227 -20.57 -18.67 -2.25
C SER A 227 -19.14 -19.03 -2.69
N GLN A 228 -18.80 -18.87 -3.98
CA GLN A 228 -17.44 -19.06 -4.50
C GLN A 228 -16.45 -18.08 -3.86
N ARG A 229 -16.78 -16.78 -3.82
CA ARG A 229 -15.91 -15.75 -3.22
C ARG A 229 -15.67 -16.00 -1.74
N LEU A 230 -16.72 -16.33 -0.99
CA LEU A 230 -16.62 -16.73 0.43
C LEU A 230 -15.76 -17.98 0.61
N LEU A 231 -15.88 -18.98 -0.27
CA LEU A 231 -15.02 -20.17 -0.23
C LEU A 231 -13.55 -19.82 -0.49
N LEU A 232 -13.25 -19.02 -1.51
CA LEU A 232 -11.87 -18.59 -1.81
C LEU A 232 -11.26 -17.84 -0.62
N LYS A 233 -11.97 -16.84 -0.08
CA LYS A 233 -11.54 -16.13 1.13
C LYS A 233 -11.35 -17.09 2.31
N ALA A 234 -12.23 -18.08 2.50
CA ALA A 234 -12.07 -19.09 3.56
C ALA A 234 -10.81 -19.96 3.38
N LEU A 235 -10.43 -20.27 2.14
CA LEU A 235 -9.23 -21.04 1.81
C LEU A 235 -7.93 -20.21 1.98
N THR A 236 -8.01 -18.88 2.01
CA THR A 236 -6.85 -17.96 2.12
C THR A 236 -6.79 -17.19 3.44
N ALA A 237 -7.75 -17.39 4.35
CA ALA A 237 -7.91 -16.60 5.58
C ALA A 237 -6.86 -16.84 6.70
N GLY A 238 -5.75 -17.50 6.39
CA GLY A 238 -4.73 -17.90 7.36
C GLY A 238 -3.50 -18.53 6.71
N ASP A 239 -2.65 -19.12 7.54
CA ASP A 239 -1.50 -19.90 7.08
C ASP A 239 -1.96 -21.14 6.29
N ALA A 240 -1.47 -21.29 5.06
CA ALA A 240 -1.78 -22.41 4.17
C ALA A 240 -1.51 -23.79 4.80
N ALA A 241 -0.57 -23.90 5.74
CA ALA A 241 -0.30 -25.15 6.46
C ALA A 241 -1.40 -25.50 7.50
N GLN A 242 -2.27 -24.56 7.84
CA GLN A 242 -3.32 -24.70 8.86
C GLN A 242 -4.73 -24.84 8.24
N VAL A 243 -4.91 -24.34 7.01
CA VAL A 243 -6.18 -24.45 6.27
C VAL A 243 -6.33 -25.87 5.71
N LYS A 244 -7.37 -26.59 6.15
CA LYS A 244 -7.72 -27.92 5.62
C LYS A 244 -8.70 -27.79 4.45
N ALA A 245 -8.26 -28.16 3.26
CA ALA A 245 -9.12 -28.36 2.09
C ALA A 245 -9.67 -29.80 2.01
N THR A 246 -10.78 -29.95 1.29
CA THR A 246 -11.39 -31.21 0.89
C THR A 246 -11.26 -31.43 -0.63
N PRO A 247 -11.43 -32.66 -1.15
CA PRO A 247 -11.50 -32.90 -2.59
C PRO A 247 -12.56 -32.04 -3.29
N ALA A 248 -13.71 -31.83 -2.65
CA ALA A 248 -14.80 -31.01 -3.17
C ALA A 248 -14.44 -29.51 -3.27
N ASP A 249 -13.62 -28.97 -2.34
CA ASP A 249 -13.14 -27.58 -2.48
C ASP A 249 -12.22 -27.46 -3.71
N ARG A 250 -11.35 -28.44 -3.94
CA ARG A 250 -10.47 -28.50 -5.11
C ARG A 250 -11.26 -28.63 -6.41
N GLU A 251 -12.30 -29.48 -6.43
CA GLU A 251 -13.19 -29.64 -7.58
C GLU A 251 -13.97 -28.35 -7.89
N ARG A 252 -14.49 -27.65 -6.87
CA ARG A 252 -15.12 -26.32 -7.03
C ARG A 252 -14.15 -25.28 -7.59
N VAL A 253 -12.89 -25.26 -7.14
CA VAL A 253 -11.88 -24.32 -7.65
C VAL A 253 -11.40 -24.69 -9.06
N LEU A 254 -11.24 -25.98 -9.39
CA LEU A 254 -10.94 -26.41 -10.75
C LEU A 254 -12.07 -26.06 -11.73
N ALA A 255 -13.34 -26.19 -11.32
CA ALA A 255 -14.49 -25.77 -12.12
C ALA A 255 -14.52 -24.24 -12.31
N LEU A 256 -14.23 -23.46 -11.27
CA LEU A 256 -14.08 -22.01 -11.33
C LEU A 256 -12.98 -21.57 -12.31
N LEU A 257 -11.82 -22.23 -12.30
CA LEU A 257 -10.70 -21.91 -13.18
C LEU A 257 -10.94 -22.32 -14.65
N ALA A 258 -11.86 -23.25 -14.89
CA ALA A 258 -12.26 -23.69 -16.23
C ALA A 258 -13.33 -22.78 -16.89
N ASP A 259 -13.98 -21.91 -16.12
CA ASP A 259 -14.95 -20.91 -16.60
C ASP A 259 -14.30 -19.51 -16.63
N PRO A 260 -14.02 -18.94 -17.82
CA PRO A 260 -13.39 -17.62 -17.93
C PRO A 260 -14.20 -16.48 -17.30
N ALA A 261 -15.53 -16.56 -17.30
CA ALA A 261 -16.39 -15.53 -16.73
C ALA A 261 -16.39 -15.61 -15.19
N ALA A 262 -16.51 -16.81 -14.63
CA ALA A 262 -16.41 -17.01 -13.18
C ALA A 262 -15.00 -16.66 -12.66
N ALA A 263 -13.94 -17.08 -13.36
CA ALA A 263 -12.57 -16.68 -13.03
C ALA A 263 -12.39 -15.14 -13.07
N ARG A 264 -12.96 -14.47 -14.07
CA ARG A 264 -12.94 -13.00 -14.19
C ARG A 264 -13.72 -12.28 -13.10
N ALA A 265 -14.78 -12.89 -12.56
CA ALA A 265 -15.54 -12.38 -11.41
C ALA A 265 -14.80 -12.54 -10.06
N GLN A 266 -13.75 -13.40 -10.01
CA GLN A 266 -12.91 -13.65 -8.82
C GLN A 266 -11.44 -13.20 -9.03
N MET A 267 -11.18 -12.35 -10.04
CA MET A 267 -9.85 -11.94 -10.51
C MET A 267 -8.90 -11.52 -9.37
N ASP A 268 -9.36 -10.67 -8.47
CA ASP A 268 -8.57 -10.16 -7.33
C ASP A 268 -8.10 -11.27 -6.40
N VAL A 269 -9.00 -12.20 -6.04
CA VAL A 269 -8.66 -13.32 -5.13
C VAL A 269 -7.79 -14.36 -5.84
N LEU A 270 -8.05 -14.63 -7.13
CA LEU A 270 -7.29 -15.59 -7.92
C LEU A 270 -5.88 -15.10 -8.26
N THR A 271 -5.67 -13.80 -8.48
CA THR A 271 -4.34 -13.24 -8.77
C THR A 271 -3.54 -13.00 -7.50
N VAL A 272 -4.12 -12.46 -6.44
CA VAL A 272 -3.40 -12.18 -5.17
C VAL A 272 -3.07 -13.46 -4.39
N SER A 273 -3.90 -14.50 -4.46
CA SER A 273 -3.75 -15.70 -3.61
C SER A 273 -3.50 -17.01 -4.37
N ALA A 274 -3.08 -16.95 -5.65
CA ALA A 274 -2.88 -18.13 -6.50
C ALA A 274 -2.06 -19.25 -5.83
N ALA A 275 -0.87 -18.92 -5.34
CA ALA A 275 0.04 -19.91 -4.78
C ALA A 275 -0.42 -20.48 -3.42
N ASP A 276 -1.11 -19.69 -2.59
CA ASP A 276 -1.68 -20.18 -1.34
C ASP A 276 -2.88 -21.09 -1.59
N LEU A 277 -3.73 -20.77 -2.57
CA LEU A 277 -4.77 -21.68 -3.05
C LEU A 277 -4.17 -23.01 -3.54
N VAL A 278 -3.09 -22.99 -4.34
CA VAL A 278 -2.44 -24.23 -4.80
C VAL A 278 -1.73 -25.00 -3.67
N ARG A 279 -1.16 -24.32 -2.67
CA ARG A 279 -0.62 -24.93 -1.42
C ARG A 279 -1.72 -25.61 -0.59
N VAL A 280 -2.86 -24.96 -0.42
CA VAL A 280 -4.00 -25.46 0.36
C VAL A 280 -4.73 -26.60 -0.35
N LEU A 281 -4.90 -26.53 -1.67
CA LEU A 281 -5.65 -27.50 -2.46
C LEU A 281 -4.82 -28.71 -2.95
N SER A 282 -3.48 -28.65 -2.83
CA SER A 282 -2.60 -29.78 -3.18
C SER A 282 -1.28 -29.81 -2.42
N ALA A 283 -0.96 -30.97 -1.83
CA ALA A 283 0.38 -31.26 -1.34
C ALA A 283 1.37 -31.41 -2.51
N PRO A 284 2.65 -31.00 -2.35
CA PRO A 284 3.71 -31.21 -3.33
C PRO A 284 3.82 -32.67 -3.77
N LYS A 285 4.24 -32.89 -5.03
CA LYS A 285 4.45 -34.22 -5.63
C LYS A 285 3.20 -35.12 -5.72
N THR A 286 2.00 -34.60 -5.47
CA THR A 286 0.73 -35.32 -5.72
C THR A 286 0.21 -35.07 -7.14
N PRO A 287 -0.59 -35.97 -7.75
CA PRO A 287 -1.17 -35.75 -9.09
C PRO A 287 -2.04 -34.49 -9.22
N ALA A 288 -2.63 -34.02 -8.11
CA ALA A 288 -3.42 -32.79 -8.06
C ALA A 288 -2.58 -31.51 -8.24
N ARG A 289 -1.28 -31.56 -7.89
CA ARG A 289 -0.36 -30.40 -7.95
C ARG A 289 -0.19 -29.88 -9.39
N PRO A 290 0.24 -30.67 -10.40
CA PRO A 290 0.34 -30.19 -11.78
C PRO A 290 -1.03 -29.88 -12.40
N GLN A 291 -2.11 -30.58 -12.00
CA GLN A 291 -3.47 -30.29 -12.47
C GLN A 291 -3.91 -28.88 -12.08
N LEU A 292 -3.73 -28.50 -10.82
CA LEU A 292 -4.04 -27.14 -10.34
C LEU A 292 -3.12 -26.10 -10.97
N LEU A 293 -1.82 -26.38 -11.11
CA LEU A 293 -0.88 -25.44 -11.74
C LEU A 293 -1.24 -25.14 -13.20
N ALA A 294 -1.64 -26.16 -13.98
CA ALA A 294 -2.11 -25.96 -15.35
C ALA A 294 -3.44 -25.18 -15.41
N ALA A 295 -4.39 -25.47 -14.51
CA ALA A 295 -5.66 -24.76 -14.44
C ALA A 295 -5.49 -23.27 -14.07
N PHE A 296 -4.62 -22.98 -13.09
CA PHE A 296 -4.30 -21.61 -12.71
C PHE A 296 -3.53 -20.86 -13.79
N ASP A 297 -2.49 -21.44 -14.41
CA ASP A 297 -1.76 -20.77 -15.51
C ASP A 297 -2.68 -20.46 -16.71
N GLY A 298 -3.62 -21.36 -17.03
CA GLY A 298 -4.67 -21.11 -18.03
C GLY A 298 -5.58 -19.93 -17.67
N ALA A 299 -6.15 -19.92 -16.47
CA ALA A 299 -7.02 -18.84 -16.01
C ALA A 299 -6.27 -17.49 -15.90
N LEU A 300 -5.06 -17.49 -15.34
CA LEU A 300 -4.23 -16.30 -15.18
C LEU A 300 -3.77 -15.73 -16.52
N LYS A 301 -3.50 -16.57 -17.53
CA LYS A 301 -3.28 -16.09 -18.93
C LYS A 301 -4.52 -15.40 -19.49
N GLY A 302 -5.72 -15.92 -19.22
CA GLY A 302 -6.98 -15.27 -19.59
C GLY A 302 -7.13 -13.88 -18.97
N LEU A 303 -6.89 -13.78 -17.65
CA LEU A 303 -6.93 -12.50 -16.91
C LEU A 303 -5.84 -11.53 -17.40
N GLN A 304 -4.63 -12.00 -17.66
CA GLN A 304 -3.53 -11.19 -18.20
C GLN A 304 -3.79 -10.71 -19.63
N ALA A 305 -4.56 -11.46 -20.44
CA ALA A 305 -4.94 -11.07 -21.80
C ALA A 305 -6.14 -10.10 -21.84
N ASP A 306 -6.90 -9.96 -20.75
CA ASP A 306 -8.12 -9.15 -20.73
C ASP A 306 -7.82 -7.65 -20.87
N ALA A 307 -8.24 -7.07 -21.98
CA ALA A 307 -8.09 -5.65 -22.28
C ALA A 307 -8.91 -4.73 -21.35
N THR A 308 -9.97 -5.23 -20.71
CA THR A 308 -10.83 -4.47 -19.79
C THR A 308 -10.21 -4.21 -18.42
N LEU A 309 -9.26 -5.06 -18.00
CA LEU A 309 -8.51 -4.89 -16.76
C LEU A 309 -7.46 -3.77 -16.88
N SER A 310 -6.98 -3.24 -15.75
CA SER A 310 -5.88 -2.27 -15.76
C SER A 310 -4.55 -2.93 -16.10
N ARG A 311 -3.52 -2.13 -16.41
CA ARG A 311 -2.15 -2.65 -16.56
C ARG A 311 -1.61 -3.24 -15.26
N ALA A 312 -2.06 -2.74 -14.11
CA ALA A 312 -1.69 -3.30 -12.81
C ALA A 312 -2.31 -4.70 -12.60
N ASP A 313 -3.62 -4.87 -12.83
CA ASP A 313 -4.30 -6.16 -12.59
C ASP A 313 -3.78 -7.26 -13.53
N ARG A 314 -3.55 -6.92 -14.81
CA ARG A 314 -2.88 -7.80 -15.78
C ARG A 314 -1.46 -8.20 -15.33
N LEU A 315 -0.72 -7.25 -14.74
CA LEU A 315 0.62 -7.53 -14.21
C LEU A 315 0.56 -8.43 -12.97
N THR A 316 -0.42 -8.26 -12.08
CA THR A 316 -0.65 -9.15 -10.94
C THR A 316 -0.95 -10.58 -11.39
N ALA A 317 -1.68 -10.76 -12.50
CA ALA A 317 -1.89 -12.08 -13.10
C ALA A 317 -0.59 -12.73 -13.63
N LEU A 318 0.34 -11.95 -14.19
CA LEU A 318 1.67 -12.45 -14.58
C LEU A 318 2.57 -12.75 -13.37
N ILE A 319 2.53 -11.90 -12.33
CA ILE A 319 3.21 -12.13 -11.04
C ILE A 319 2.73 -13.44 -10.40
N ALA A 320 1.43 -13.71 -10.41
CA ALA A 320 0.87 -14.96 -9.93
C ALA A 320 1.42 -16.18 -10.71
N ARG A 321 1.57 -16.09 -12.04
CA ARG A 321 2.20 -17.14 -12.86
C ARG A 321 3.69 -17.32 -12.50
N VAL A 322 4.41 -16.25 -12.18
CA VAL A 322 5.79 -16.31 -11.69
C VAL A 322 5.88 -17.00 -10.32
N ASP A 323 5.02 -16.69 -9.35
CA ASP A 323 5.07 -17.38 -8.04
C ASP A 323 4.62 -18.85 -8.13
N LEU A 324 3.61 -19.16 -8.96
CA LEU A 324 3.22 -20.55 -9.23
C LEU A 324 4.34 -21.37 -9.87
N ALA A 325 5.12 -20.79 -10.78
CA ALA A 325 6.29 -21.46 -11.35
C ALA A 325 7.45 -21.63 -10.34
N ARG A 326 7.41 -20.93 -9.20
CA ARG A 326 8.38 -21.03 -8.09
C ARG A 326 7.90 -21.90 -6.92
N ILE A 327 6.64 -22.32 -6.93
CA ILE A 327 5.90 -22.81 -5.74
C ILE A 327 6.48 -24.06 -5.06
N ASP A 328 7.20 -24.90 -5.81
CA ASP A 328 7.83 -26.15 -5.36
C ASP A 328 9.37 -26.08 -5.36
N LEU A 329 9.95 -24.89 -5.59
CA LEU A 329 11.39 -24.67 -5.45
C LEU A 329 11.81 -24.67 -3.97
N ALA A 330 13.04 -25.09 -3.69
CA ALA A 330 13.64 -24.88 -2.38
C ALA A 330 13.86 -23.38 -2.14
N LYS A 331 13.72 -22.94 -0.88
CA LYS A 331 13.72 -21.53 -0.47
C LYS A 331 14.87 -20.68 -1.04
N ASP A 332 16.05 -21.28 -1.13
CA ASP A 332 17.30 -20.62 -1.54
C ASP A 332 17.79 -21.11 -2.92
N ALA A 333 16.95 -21.82 -3.68
CA ALA A 333 17.25 -22.23 -5.06
C ALA A 333 17.08 -21.05 -6.04
N PRO A 334 17.91 -20.96 -7.09
CA PRO A 334 17.69 -19.98 -8.15
C PRO A 334 16.36 -20.27 -8.87
N PRO A 335 15.62 -19.23 -9.31
CA PRO A 335 14.34 -19.39 -9.99
C PRO A 335 14.52 -19.97 -11.40
N ALA A 336 14.44 -21.30 -11.51
CA ALA A 336 14.53 -22.05 -12.76
C ALA A 336 13.22 -21.96 -13.57
N LEU A 337 12.92 -20.77 -14.09
CA LEU A 337 11.68 -20.49 -14.83
C LEU A 337 11.76 -20.89 -16.31
N PRO A 338 10.63 -21.21 -16.97
CA PRO A 338 10.59 -21.42 -18.41
C PRO A 338 10.95 -20.13 -19.17
N GLU A 339 11.82 -20.20 -20.18
CA GLU A 339 12.27 -18.99 -20.92
C GLU A 339 11.12 -18.23 -21.57
N ALA A 340 10.03 -18.90 -21.98
CA ALA A 340 8.83 -18.23 -22.48
C ALA A 340 8.20 -17.29 -21.44
N LEU A 341 8.21 -17.67 -20.15
CA LEU A 341 7.75 -16.82 -19.05
C LEU A 341 8.76 -15.71 -18.73
N LEU A 342 10.07 -15.97 -18.84
CA LEU A 342 11.11 -14.94 -18.66
C LEU A 342 11.05 -13.87 -19.76
N ALA A 343 10.86 -14.26 -21.03
CA ALA A 343 10.66 -13.34 -22.15
C ALA A 343 9.38 -12.49 -21.97
N GLU A 344 8.30 -13.10 -21.50
CA GLU A 344 7.03 -12.43 -21.20
C GLU A 344 7.17 -11.42 -20.04
N VAL A 345 7.86 -11.81 -18.95
CA VAL A 345 8.23 -10.94 -17.82
C VAL A 345 9.06 -9.74 -18.27
N ARG A 346 10.06 -9.95 -19.15
CA ARG A 346 10.89 -8.86 -19.71
C ARG A 346 10.08 -7.90 -20.59
N GLU A 347 9.29 -8.39 -21.55
CA GLU A 347 8.51 -7.50 -22.43
C GLU A 347 7.46 -6.72 -21.65
N GLN A 348 6.68 -7.33 -20.74
CA GLN A 348 5.69 -6.56 -19.99
C GLN A 348 6.34 -5.49 -19.09
N SER A 349 7.53 -5.75 -18.54
CA SER A 349 8.28 -4.77 -17.74
C SER A 349 8.82 -3.60 -18.59
N ALA A 350 9.44 -3.91 -19.73
CA ALA A 350 9.93 -2.89 -20.67
C ALA A 350 8.77 -2.08 -21.29
N ARG A 351 7.66 -2.74 -21.59
CA ARG A 351 6.41 -2.15 -22.05
C ARG A 351 5.81 -1.19 -21.02
N ALA A 352 5.78 -1.57 -19.74
CA ALA A 352 5.31 -0.71 -18.66
C ALA A 352 6.16 0.58 -18.55
N ASP A 353 7.49 0.48 -18.60
CA ASP A 353 8.35 1.67 -18.57
C ASP A 353 8.18 2.58 -19.80
N ARG A 354 7.87 1.99 -20.96
CA ARG A 354 7.64 2.70 -22.23
C ARG A 354 6.28 3.40 -22.33
N GLU A 355 5.21 2.76 -21.84
CA GLU A 355 3.82 3.16 -22.18
C GLU A 355 3.02 3.82 -21.04
N ILE A 356 3.57 3.93 -19.82
CA ILE A 356 2.86 4.52 -18.67
C ILE A 356 3.29 5.98 -18.46
N THR A 357 2.39 6.93 -18.73
CA THR A 357 2.64 8.36 -18.54
C THR A 357 2.04 8.93 -17.25
N ASP A 358 1.04 8.28 -16.66
CA ASP A 358 0.46 8.69 -15.38
C ASP A 358 1.41 8.41 -14.21
N GLY A 359 1.50 9.35 -13.27
CA GLY A 359 2.42 9.25 -12.13
C GLY A 359 2.02 8.19 -11.12
N TYR A 360 0.72 8.03 -10.86
CA TYR A 360 0.22 7.03 -9.91
C TYR A 360 0.30 5.62 -10.51
N GLU A 361 -0.13 5.44 -11.76
CA GLU A 361 0.02 4.16 -12.48
C GLU A 361 1.50 3.76 -12.57
N ARG A 362 2.41 4.71 -12.82
CA ARG A 362 3.85 4.45 -12.84
C ARG A 362 4.37 4.00 -11.48
N GLN A 363 4.01 4.69 -10.39
CA GLN A 363 4.43 4.30 -9.04
C GLN A 363 3.93 2.90 -8.65
N ALA A 364 2.72 2.52 -9.06
CA ALA A 364 2.18 1.18 -8.84
C ALA A 364 2.88 0.12 -9.71
N VAL A 365 2.79 0.25 -11.03
CA VAL A 365 3.14 -0.81 -11.99
C VAL A 365 4.66 -1.02 -12.08
N ILE A 366 5.48 0.02 -12.02
CA ILE A 366 6.95 -0.13 -12.05
C ILE A 366 7.45 -0.85 -10.79
N THR A 367 6.86 -0.57 -9.62
CA THR A 367 7.19 -1.28 -8.38
C THR A 367 6.90 -2.76 -8.51
N SER A 368 5.69 -3.12 -8.95
CA SER A 368 5.30 -4.52 -9.14
C SER A 368 6.11 -5.22 -10.24
N ALA A 369 6.50 -4.52 -11.31
CA ALA A 369 7.32 -5.08 -12.38
C ALA A 369 8.77 -5.33 -11.93
N ALA A 370 9.33 -4.43 -11.09
CA ALA A 370 10.66 -4.64 -10.51
C ALA A 370 10.69 -5.82 -9.52
N ASP A 371 9.65 -6.00 -8.72
CA ASP A 371 9.47 -7.18 -7.85
C ASP A 371 9.24 -8.46 -8.67
N MET A 372 8.48 -8.40 -9.78
CA MET A 372 8.31 -9.51 -10.72
C MET A 372 9.65 -9.96 -11.33
N LEU A 373 10.48 -9.01 -11.76
CA LEU A 373 11.84 -9.27 -12.24
C LEU A 373 12.73 -9.84 -11.11
N GLU A 374 12.64 -9.30 -9.90
CA GLU A 374 13.36 -9.77 -8.72
C GLU A 374 12.95 -11.22 -8.31
N MET A 375 11.67 -11.58 -8.46
CA MET A 375 11.15 -12.93 -8.25
C MET A 375 11.56 -13.90 -9.35
N ALA A 376 11.64 -13.42 -10.59
CA ALA A 376 12.13 -14.17 -11.75
C ALA A 376 13.66 -14.35 -11.79
N GLY A 377 14.40 -13.75 -10.84
CA GLY A 377 15.86 -13.81 -10.77
C GLY A 377 16.58 -12.83 -11.71
N LEU A 378 15.82 -11.98 -12.39
CA LEU A 378 16.28 -10.96 -13.33
C LEU A 378 16.69 -9.69 -12.56
N LEU A 379 17.63 -9.85 -11.62
CA LEU A 379 18.04 -8.82 -10.66
C LEU A 379 18.67 -7.60 -11.32
N ASP A 380 19.30 -7.78 -12.49
CA ASP A 380 19.99 -6.69 -13.20
C ASP A 380 19.02 -5.93 -14.13
N GLU A 381 18.06 -6.61 -14.75
CA GLU A 381 16.90 -5.96 -15.38
C GLU A 381 16.04 -5.21 -14.35
N SER A 382 15.82 -5.78 -13.15
CA SER A 382 15.13 -5.12 -12.03
C SER A 382 15.88 -3.85 -11.59
N ASP A 383 17.20 -3.94 -11.40
CA ASP A 383 18.05 -2.79 -11.10
C ASP A 383 17.97 -1.70 -12.18
N ALA A 384 18.00 -2.08 -13.46
CA ALA A 384 17.91 -1.14 -14.58
C ALA A 384 16.55 -0.42 -14.60
N LEU A 385 15.44 -1.17 -14.45
CA LEU A 385 14.09 -0.64 -14.41
C LEU A 385 13.91 0.36 -13.24
N LEU A 386 14.37 -0.01 -12.04
CA LEU A 386 14.29 0.83 -10.84
C LEU A 386 15.14 2.11 -11.00
N LYS A 387 16.40 2.00 -11.45
CA LYS A 387 17.30 3.15 -11.66
C LYS A 387 16.74 4.11 -12.71
N ALA A 388 16.22 3.59 -13.82
CA ALA A 388 15.57 4.39 -14.87
C ALA A 388 14.31 5.12 -14.38
N ASN A 389 13.71 4.70 -13.26
CA ASN A 389 12.49 5.27 -12.70
C ASN A 389 12.71 6.19 -11.48
N LEU A 390 13.91 6.28 -10.91
CA LEU A 390 14.19 7.18 -9.77
C LEU A 390 13.84 8.64 -10.08
N ALA A 391 14.13 9.13 -11.29
CA ALA A 391 13.77 10.49 -11.72
C ALA A 391 12.33 10.61 -12.26
N LYS A 392 11.61 9.49 -12.43
CA LYS A 392 10.23 9.44 -12.95
C LYS A 392 9.18 9.25 -11.85
N SER A 393 9.59 8.84 -10.64
CA SER A 393 8.72 8.56 -9.49
C SER A 393 8.58 9.79 -8.59
N HIS A 394 7.37 10.01 -8.06
CA HIS A 394 7.10 10.99 -7.00
C HIS A 394 7.43 10.46 -5.59
N SER A 395 8.00 9.25 -5.47
CA SER A 395 8.41 8.64 -4.20
C SER A 395 9.61 7.71 -4.41
N PRO A 396 10.74 8.22 -4.93
CA PRO A 396 11.86 7.39 -5.40
C PRO A 396 12.56 6.63 -4.28
N TYR A 397 12.47 7.11 -3.04
CA TYR A 397 12.91 6.40 -1.84
C TYR A 397 12.24 5.04 -1.65
N TYR A 398 11.06 4.80 -2.23
CA TYR A 398 10.43 3.49 -2.26
C TYR A 398 11.17 2.54 -3.22
N LEU A 399 11.45 3.00 -4.45
CA LEU A 399 12.15 2.21 -5.47
C LEU A 399 13.58 1.83 -5.04
N MET A 400 14.24 2.69 -4.26
CA MET A 400 15.55 2.41 -3.67
C MET A 400 15.54 1.19 -2.71
N LEU A 401 14.39 0.81 -2.13
CA LEU A 401 14.30 -0.42 -1.34
C LEU A 401 14.42 -1.68 -2.20
N GLY A 402 13.94 -1.66 -3.44
CA GLY A 402 14.12 -2.75 -4.41
C GLY A 402 15.59 -2.88 -4.80
N LEU A 403 16.27 -1.75 -5.04
CA LEU A 403 17.72 -1.73 -5.30
C LEU A 403 18.53 -2.29 -4.11
N ALA A 404 18.12 -1.99 -2.88
CA ALA A 404 18.70 -2.58 -1.67
C ALA A 404 18.41 -4.09 -1.55
N SER A 405 17.22 -4.55 -1.95
CA SER A 405 16.85 -5.97 -1.98
C SER A 405 17.67 -6.76 -3.01
N ASN A 406 17.74 -6.27 -4.25
CA ASN A 406 18.54 -6.86 -5.33
C ASN A 406 20.03 -6.94 -4.97
N ALA A 407 20.61 -5.85 -4.46
CA ALA A 407 22.01 -5.86 -4.01
C ALA A 407 22.23 -6.89 -2.89
N LYS A 408 21.34 -6.96 -1.90
CA LYS A 408 21.38 -7.97 -0.83
C LYS A 408 21.26 -9.40 -1.37
N LYS A 409 20.42 -9.64 -2.39
CA LYS A 409 20.28 -10.94 -3.07
C LYS A 409 21.52 -11.32 -3.89
N ARG A 410 22.19 -10.36 -4.52
CA ARG A 410 23.51 -10.57 -5.17
C ARG A 410 24.67 -10.77 -4.18
N GLY A 411 24.42 -10.63 -2.87
CA GLY A 411 25.46 -10.66 -1.83
C GLY A 411 26.25 -9.36 -1.70
N ASP A 412 25.91 -8.33 -2.48
CA ASP A 412 26.51 -7.00 -2.40
C ASP A 412 26.02 -6.24 -1.17
N LYS A 413 26.72 -6.46 -0.06
CA LYS A 413 26.49 -5.76 1.21
C LYS A 413 26.71 -4.25 1.11
N ALA A 414 27.63 -3.79 0.25
CA ALA A 414 28.00 -2.39 0.16
C ALA A 414 26.93 -1.59 -0.58
N GLY A 415 26.50 -2.05 -1.76
CA GLY A 415 25.38 -1.49 -2.49
C GLY A 415 24.06 -1.62 -1.72
N ALA A 416 23.82 -2.72 -1.01
CA ALA A 416 22.63 -2.86 -0.16
C ALA A 416 22.58 -1.80 0.94
N LEU A 417 23.69 -1.56 1.65
CA LEU A 417 23.75 -0.52 2.69
C LEU A 417 23.66 0.89 2.09
N HIS A 418 24.30 1.14 0.95
CA HIS A 418 24.18 2.42 0.23
C HIS A 418 22.73 2.71 -0.17
N TRP A 419 22.02 1.75 -0.76
CA TRP A 419 20.63 1.94 -1.16
C TRP A 419 19.67 2.05 0.02
N TYR A 420 19.90 1.37 1.14
CA TYR A 420 19.13 1.60 2.37
C TYR A 420 19.38 2.99 2.98
N GLU A 421 20.61 3.50 2.93
CA GLU A 421 20.96 4.84 3.41
C GLU A 421 20.36 5.94 2.52
N GLU A 422 20.54 5.86 1.20
CA GLU A 422 19.91 6.74 0.21
C GLU A 422 18.37 6.73 0.33
N SER A 423 17.78 5.54 0.49
CA SER A 423 16.36 5.35 0.69
C SER A 423 15.87 6.01 1.98
N PHE A 424 16.63 5.95 3.08
CA PHE A 424 16.28 6.63 4.33
C PHE A 424 16.44 8.14 4.21
N GLU A 425 17.60 8.64 3.76
CA GLU A 425 17.86 10.08 3.68
C GLU A 425 16.89 10.81 2.74
N LYS A 426 16.48 10.16 1.65
CA LYS A 426 15.49 10.71 0.70
C LYS A 426 14.05 10.33 1.02
N SER A 427 13.78 9.63 2.13
CA SER A 427 12.41 9.35 2.56
C SER A 427 11.74 10.60 3.14
N GLU A 428 10.48 10.78 2.78
CA GLU A 428 9.63 11.90 3.18
C GLU A 428 8.45 11.40 4.04
N GLY A 429 7.94 12.26 4.93
CA GLY A 429 6.81 11.94 5.81
C GLY A 429 7.24 11.32 7.16
N PRO A 430 6.77 11.82 8.31
CA PRO A 430 7.24 11.40 9.64
C PRO A 430 7.21 9.88 9.86
N ALA A 431 6.09 9.21 9.60
CA ALA A 431 5.98 7.78 9.84
C ALA A 431 6.78 6.93 8.84
N THR A 432 7.17 7.49 7.69
CA THR A 432 8.04 6.86 6.69
C THR A 432 9.50 7.00 7.09
N ARG A 433 9.95 8.21 7.48
CA ARG A 433 11.29 8.45 8.07
C ARG A 433 11.62 7.39 9.13
N LEU A 434 10.73 7.20 10.10
CA LEU A 434 10.94 6.25 11.19
C LEU A 434 10.93 4.77 10.72
N GLN A 435 10.12 4.43 9.71
CA GLN A 435 10.10 3.07 9.14
C GLN A 435 11.32 2.78 8.25
N TRP A 436 11.82 3.77 7.52
CA TRP A 436 12.98 3.65 6.64
C TRP A 436 14.30 3.70 7.43
N GLY A 437 14.43 4.59 8.41
CA GLY A 437 15.58 4.62 9.33
C GLY A 437 15.69 3.33 10.14
N ALA A 438 14.57 2.77 10.60
CA ALA A 438 14.55 1.45 11.23
C ALA A 438 14.94 0.31 10.28
N ARG A 439 14.64 0.40 8.97
CA ARG A 439 15.11 -0.56 7.94
C ARG A 439 16.62 -0.43 7.71
N TYR A 440 17.13 0.80 7.59
CA TYR A 440 18.56 1.06 7.40
C TYR A 440 19.38 0.60 8.62
N LEU A 441 18.96 0.94 9.84
CA LEU A 441 19.59 0.47 11.08
C LEU A 441 19.57 -1.06 11.20
N ALA A 442 18.45 -1.71 10.83
CA ALA A 442 18.37 -3.16 10.77
C ALA A 442 19.33 -3.77 9.74
N ALA A 443 19.52 -3.12 8.60
CA ALA A 443 20.48 -3.54 7.58
C ALA A 443 21.94 -3.34 8.02
N LEU A 444 22.28 -2.25 8.71
CA LEU A 444 23.60 -2.05 9.31
C LEU A 444 23.94 -3.19 10.29
N VAL A 445 23.03 -3.51 11.20
CA VAL A 445 23.20 -4.61 12.18
C VAL A 445 23.32 -5.98 11.48
N ASP A 446 22.57 -6.23 10.40
CA ASP A 446 22.59 -7.54 9.71
C ASP A 446 23.78 -7.71 8.74
N LEU A 447 24.26 -6.63 8.11
CA LEU A 447 25.26 -6.69 7.03
C LEU A 447 26.66 -6.27 7.49
N SER A 448 26.74 -5.36 8.47
CA SER A 448 27.99 -4.79 9.00
C SER A 448 27.96 -4.59 10.54
N PRO A 449 27.67 -5.63 11.34
CA PRO A 449 27.52 -5.57 12.82
C PRO A 449 28.75 -5.05 13.59
N GLN A 450 29.91 -4.98 12.94
CA GLN A 450 31.17 -4.48 13.48
C GLN A 450 31.39 -2.96 13.26
N ASP A 451 30.53 -2.28 12.49
CA ASP A 451 30.58 -0.83 12.29
C ASP A 451 29.83 -0.11 13.42
N ASP A 452 30.39 -0.20 14.63
CA ASP A 452 29.74 0.26 15.86
C ASP A 452 29.38 1.76 15.80
N ALA A 453 30.23 2.57 15.16
CA ALA A 453 30.06 4.01 15.03
C ALA A 453 28.91 4.40 14.08
N ARG A 454 28.72 3.68 12.98
CA ARG A 454 27.61 3.92 12.04
C ARG A 454 26.29 3.40 12.59
N ILE A 455 26.30 2.24 13.26
CA ILE A 455 25.11 1.69 13.96
C ILE A 455 24.63 2.65 15.05
N GLU A 456 25.53 3.14 15.92
CA GLU A 456 25.14 4.09 16.96
C GLU A 456 24.63 5.42 16.36
N ARG A 457 25.29 5.96 15.32
CA ARG A 457 24.85 7.20 14.66
C ARG A 457 23.46 7.08 14.03
N ALA A 458 23.20 6.00 13.29
CA ALA A 458 21.90 5.78 12.67
C ALA A 458 20.78 5.63 13.71
N ALA A 459 21.07 5.00 14.87
CA ALA A 459 20.15 4.93 15.99
C ALA A 459 19.93 6.30 16.67
N GLN A 460 20.99 7.09 16.90
CA GLN A 460 20.89 8.44 17.45
C GLN A 460 20.03 9.35 16.57
N GLN A 461 20.20 9.27 15.24
CA GLN A 461 19.39 9.99 14.26
C GLN A 461 17.92 9.55 14.33
N LEU A 462 17.64 8.25 14.22
CA LEU A 462 16.29 7.69 14.29
C LEU A 462 15.53 8.08 15.56
N PHE A 463 16.19 8.09 16.72
CA PHE A 463 15.56 8.49 17.99
C PHE A 463 15.43 10.01 18.15
N THR A 464 16.28 10.81 17.49
CA THR A 464 16.10 12.27 17.41
C THR A 464 14.89 12.61 16.53
N GLU A 465 14.76 11.96 15.37
CA GLU A 465 13.61 12.11 14.50
C GLU A 465 12.31 11.65 15.19
N ALA A 466 12.35 10.57 15.99
CA ALA A 466 11.19 10.14 16.78
C ALA A 466 10.80 11.16 17.87
N ALA A 467 11.77 11.73 18.58
CA ALA A 467 11.51 12.74 19.62
C ALA A 467 10.87 14.02 19.05
N GLY A 468 11.20 14.39 17.80
CA GLY A 468 10.67 15.58 17.14
C GLY A 468 9.29 15.43 16.47
N GLN A 469 8.62 14.27 16.56
CA GLN A 469 7.43 13.95 15.75
C GLN A 469 6.17 13.68 16.59
N PRO A 470 5.03 14.34 16.29
CA PRO A 470 3.77 14.07 16.97
C PRO A 470 3.24 12.67 16.61
N GLY A 471 3.14 11.81 17.61
CA GLY A 471 2.63 10.44 17.46
C GLY A 471 3.68 9.40 17.04
N ALA A 472 4.97 9.70 17.20
CA ALA A 472 6.08 8.82 16.79
C ALA A 472 6.04 7.39 17.38
N PHE A 473 5.33 7.18 18.49
CA PHE A 473 5.25 5.87 19.14
C PHE A 473 3.91 5.14 18.87
N TYR A 474 3.01 5.70 18.07
CA TYR A 474 1.79 5.02 17.60
C TYR A 474 2.04 4.08 16.40
N GLU A 475 1.20 3.05 16.30
CA GLU A 475 1.00 2.16 15.15
C GLU A 475 2.25 1.83 14.30
N ARG A 476 2.36 2.34 13.06
CA ARG A 476 3.43 2.01 12.09
C ARG A 476 4.80 2.49 12.57
N SER A 477 4.83 3.65 13.21
CA SER A 477 6.04 4.28 13.75
C SER A 477 6.53 3.53 14.99
N GLY A 478 5.65 3.31 15.98
CA GLY A 478 5.95 2.51 17.17
C GLY A 478 6.42 1.09 16.84
N ARG A 479 5.73 0.39 15.92
CA ARG A 479 6.18 -0.93 15.42
C ARG A 479 7.55 -0.89 14.74
N SER A 480 7.94 0.24 14.15
CA SER A 480 9.24 0.39 13.49
C SER A 480 10.36 0.68 14.47
N LEU A 481 10.11 1.54 15.45
CA LEU A 481 11.02 1.79 16.57
C LEU A 481 11.23 0.54 17.42
N GLN A 482 10.21 -0.30 17.63
CA GLN A 482 10.38 -1.59 18.30
C GLN A 482 11.36 -2.51 17.53
N ARG A 483 11.20 -2.67 16.20
CA ARG A 483 12.13 -3.48 15.40
C ARG A 483 13.57 -2.94 15.42
N ALA A 484 13.74 -1.61 15.46
CA ALA A 484 15.04 -0.98 15.65
C ALA A 484 15.63 -1.30 17.04
N SER A 485 14.82 -1.20 18.09
CA SER A 485 15.16 -1.60 19.46
C SER A 485 15.60 -3.06 19.54
N ASP A 486 14.82 -3.99 18.97
CA ASP A 486 15.10 -5.43 18.98
C ASP A 486 16.45 -5.76 18.29
N LYS A 487 16.76 -5.07 17.19
CA LYS A 487 18.06 -5.19 16.50
C LYS A 487 19.22 -4.68 17.34
N LEU A 488 19.09 -3.52 17.97
CA LEU A 488 20.11 -2.97 18.87
C LEU A 488 20.35 -3.87 20.10
N LEU A 489 19.28 -4.43 20.67
CA LEU A 489 19.33 -5.40 21.76
C LEU A 489 20.04 -6.72 21.38
N ALA A 490 19.91 -7.17 20.12
CA ALA A 490 20.62 -8.34 19.59
C ALA A 490 22.07 -8.05 19.14
N TRP A 491 22.41 -6.78 18.94
CA TRP A 491 23.73 -6.29 18.51
C TRP A 491 24.72 -6.13 19.67
N GLN A 492 24.28 -5.73 20.88
CA GLN A 492 25.11 -5.36 22.05
C GLN A 492 25.97 -6.48 22.70
N ARG A 493 26.86 -7.09 21.92
CA ARG A 493 27.66 -8.26 22.29
C ARG A 493 29.00 -7.88 22.94
N THR A 494 29.62 -6.77 22.52
CA THR A 494 30.83 -6.23 23.15
C THR A 494 30.52 -5.25 24.30
N PRO A 495 31.49 -4.93 25.18
CA PRO A 495 31.33 -3.87 26.19
C PRO A 495 31.07 -2.48 25.57
N GLY A 496 31.67 -2.18 24.41
CA GLY A 496 31.48 -0.92 23.69
C GLY A 496 30.05 -0.77 23.17
N GLN A 497 29.51 -1.82 22.57
CA GLN A 497 28.13 -1.84 22.05
C GLN A 497 27.09 -1.75 23.19
N ARG A 498 27.34 -2.37 24.34
CA ARG A 498 26.51 -2.17 25.56
C ARG A 498 26.56 -0.73 26.07
N ALA A 499 27.72 -0.07 26.00
CA ALA A 499 27.84 1.34 26.35
C ALA A 499 27.09 2.25 25.36
N ALA A 500 27.11 1.93 24.06
CA ALA A 500 26.31 2.60 23.02
C ALA A 500 24.80 2.44 23.27
N VAL A 501 24.31 1.21 23.47
CA VAL A 501 22.88 0.97 23.79
C VAL A 501 22.45 1.68 25.08
N LYS A 502 23.32 1.78 26.10
CA LYS A 502 23.03 2.58 27.30
C LYS A 502 22.91 4.09 27.02
N ARG A 503 23.69 4.66 26.10
CA ARG A 503 23.54 6.06 25.66
C ARG A 503 22.23 6.27 24.89
N LEU A 504 21.92 5.35 23.97
CA LEU A 504 20.67 5.35 23.20
C LEU A 504 19.42 5.22 24.09
N GLN A 505 19.46 4.39 25.14
CA GLN A 505 18.40 4.31 26.14
C GLN A 505 18.20 5.66 26.84
N ALA A 506 19.27 6.32 27.29
CA ALA A 506 19.17 7.61 27.98
C ALA A 506 18.59 8.72 27.08
N GLN A 507 18.87 8.68 25.77
CA GLN A 507 18.25 9.55 24.76
C GLN A 507 16.74 9.26 24.63
N LEU A 508 16.35 7.99 24.51
CA LEU A 508 14.94 7.61 24.46
C LEU A 508 14.20 7.95 25.76
N ASP A 509 14.75 7.67 26.93
CA ASP A 509 14.15 8.02 28.21
C ASP A 509 13.92 9.55 28.35
N ALA A 510 14.77 10.38 27.74
CA ALA A 510 14.55 11.83 27.65
C ALA A 510 13.36 12.18 26.73
N ALA A 511 13.26 11.56 25.56
CA ALA A 511 12.13 11.74 24.64
C ALA A 511 10.81 11.23 25.24
N CYS A 512 10.79 10.05 25.86
CA CYS A 512 9.59 9.48 26.48
C CYS A 512 9.05 10.42 27.57
N ARG A 513 9.91 11.04 28.39
CA ARG A 513 9.50 12.03 29.41
C ARG A 513 8.86 13.31 28.85
N GLN A 514 9.05 13.63 27.56
CA GLN A 514 8.39 14.77 26.90
C GLN A 514 7.00 14.45 26.35
N LEU A 515 6.61 13.17 26.30
CA LEU A 515 5.25 12.76 25.92
C LEU A 515 4.23 13.20 27.00
N PRO A 516 2.95 13.45 26.64
CA PRO A 516 1.92 13.79 27.60
C PRO A 516 1.61 12.67 28.60
N ASP A 517 1.19 13.03 29.81
CA ASP A 517 0.69 12.06 30.78
C ASP A 517 -0.66 11.47 30.34
N GLY A 518 -0.82 10.17 30.55
CA GLY A 518 -1.99 9.41 30.10
C GLY A 518 -2.00 9.06 28.60
N ASP A 519 -1.07 9.57 27.78
CA ASP A 519 -0.96 9.19 26.37
C ASP A 519 -0.51 7.72 26.25
N SER A 520 -1.29 6.88 25.56
CA SER A 520 -1.00 5.45 25.39
C SER A 520 0.31 5.19 24.65
N GLN A 521 0.80 6.15 23.86
CA GLN A 521 2.10 6.03 23.18
C GLN A 521 3.29 6.07 24.16
N ARG A 522 3.11 6.63 25.38
CA ARG A 522 4.12 6.60 26.45
C ARG A 522 4.56 5.16 26.74
N ALA A 523 3.61 4.23 26.88
CA ALA A 523 3.91 2.83 27.16
C ALA A 523 4.68 2.12 26.02
N THR A 524 4.52 2.56 24.77
CA THR A 524 5.31 2.04 23.64
C THR A 524 6.71 2.66 23.61
N CYS A 525 6.85 3.95 23.90
CA CYS A 525 8.16 4.59 24.06
C CYS A 525 8.97 3.95 25.21
N ASP A 526 8.35 3.80 26.38
CA ASP A 526 8.96 3.24 27.58
C ASP A 526 9.32 1.75 27.45
N ALA A 527 8.83 1.03 26.43
CA ALA A 527 9.22 -0.36 26.15
C ALA A 527 10.52 -0.48 25.31
N LEU A 528 10.96 0.60 24.65
CA LEU A 528 12.11 0.57 23.74
C LEU A 528 13.44 0.43 24.50
N LEU A 529 14.36 -0.34 23.88
CA LEU A 529 15.69 -0.73 24.37
C LEU A 529 15.72 -1.47 25.72
N LYS A 530 14.57 -1.95 26.20
CA LYS A 530 14.47 -2.78 27.40
C LYS A 530 14.24 -4.23 27.00
N THR A 531 14.98 -5.14 27.63
CA THR A 531 14.78 -6.59 27.46
C THR A 531 13.34 -6.94 27.85
N PRO A 532 12.55 -7.63 27.01
CA PRO A 532 11.20 -8.04 27.36
C PRO A 532 11.19 -8.83 28.67
N ALA A 533 10.26 -8.51 29.56
CA ALA A 533 10.07 -9.27 30.80
C ALA A 533 9.89 -10.75 30.45
N ARG A 534 10.73 -11.61 31.04
CA ARG A 534 10.70 -13.05 30.78
C ARG A 534 9.32 -13.58 31.18
N LYS A 535 8.50 -13.95 30.19
CA LYS A 535 7.15 -14.50 30.44
C LYS A 535 7.28 -15.69 31.39
N THR A 536 6.79 -15.54 32.61
CA THR A 536 6.45 -16.65 33.49
C THR A 536 5.32 -17.41 32.81
N THR A 537 5.64 -18.62 32.35
CA THR A 537 4.74 -19.59 31.72
C THR A 537 3.74 -20.16 32.72
#